data_AF-L9YVD6-F1
#
_entry.id   AF-L9YVD6-F1
#
_cell.length_a   1.000
_cell.length_b   1.000
_cell.length_c   1.000
_cell.angle_alpha   90.00
_cell.angle_beta   90.00
_cell.angle_gamma   90.00
#
_symmetry.space_group_name_H-M   'P 1'
#
loop_
_entity.id
_entity.type
_entity.pdbx_description
1 polymer ?
#
loop_
_entity_poly.entity_id
_entity_poly.type
_entity_poly.pdbx_seq_one_letter_code
_entity_poly.pdbx_strand_id
1 'polypeptide(L)'
;MSTAVDPERRTWLGAGVHGIGLFFSVLGVGLVYLVSSTDFDRRNAKNALNWHIPFFIAWNASAVVVFIGVGLESVGTVGAVVSRLVILLGLFGLLLLGIANLVVCLVATGKAFNGESWEYPIVPELV
;
A
#
# COMPACT_ATOMS: atom_id res chain seq x y z
N MET A 1 -2.94 -34.75 -16.54
CA MET A 1 -1.72 -34.15 -17.11
C MET A 1 -1.16 -33.20 -16.07
N SER A 2 -0.10 -33.60 -15.37
CA SER A 2 0.51 -32.79 -14.30
C SER A 2 1.14 -31.56 -14.94
N THR A 3 0.54 -30.39 -14.77
CA THR A 3 1.15 -29.11 -15.12
C THR A 3 2.37 -28.93 -14.22
N ALA A 4 3.57 -29.13 -14.75
CA ALA A 4 4.78 -28.73 -14.06
C ALA A 4 4.65 -27.24 -13.72
N VAL A 5 4.80 -26.92 -12.43
CA VAL A 5 4.76 -25.55 -11.93
C VAL A 5 5.98 -24.82 -12.47
N ASP A 6 5.77 -23.73 -13.22
CA ASP A 6 6.83 -22.88 -13.73
C ASP A 6 7.57 -22.19 -12.55
N PRO A 7 8.83 -22.56 -12.26
CA PRO A 7 9.55 -22.03 -11.11
C PRO A 7 9.83 -20.52 -11.25
N GLU A 8 9.86 -19.98 -12.46
CA GLU A 8 10.05 -18.54 -12.70
C GLU A 8 8.83 -17.72 -12.28
N ARG A 9 7.66 -18.36 -12.12
CA ARG A 9 6.43 -17.73 -11.67
C ARG A 9 6.15 -17.88 -10.19
N ARG A 10 7.01 -18.54 -9.41
CA ARG A 10 6.80 -18.76 -7.97
C ARG A 10 8.04 -18.47 -7.15
N THR A 11 8.58 -17.28 -7.35
CA THR A 11 9.71 -16.78 -6.59
C THR A 11 9.26 -16.25 -5.22
N TRP A 12 10.14 -16.35 -4.23
CA TRP A 12 9.90 -15.74 -2.91
C TRP A 12 9.89 -14.21 -2.99
N LEU A 13 10.64 -13.62 -3.92
CA LEU A 13 10.72 -12.17 -4.10
C LEU A 13 9.40 -11.62 -4.67
N GLY A 14 8.84 -12.27 -5.68
CA GLY A 14 7.57 -11.89 -6.29
C GLY A 14 6.37 -12.02 -5.35
N ALA A 15 6.38 -12.97 -4.41
CA ALA A 15 5.37 -13.03 -3.35
C ALA A 15 5.69 -12.07 -2.18
N GLY A 16 6.95 -11.98 -1.78
CA GLY A 16 7.41 -11.20 -0.64
C GLY A 16 7.33 -9.69 -0.85
N VAL A 17 7.34 -9.21 -2.09
CA VAL A 17 7.27 -7.77 -2.40
C VAL A 17 6.03 -7.08 -1.83
N HIS A 18 4.89 -7.76 -1.79
CA HIS A 18 3.64 -7.22 -1.23
C HIS A 18 3.73 -7.08 0.29
N GLY A 19 4.41 -8.00 0.96
CA GLY A 19 4.73 -7.93 2.39
C GLY A 19 5.78 -6.86 2.69
N ILE A 20 6.82 -6.73 1.85
CA ILE A 20 7.81 -5.64 1.95
C ILE A 20 7.11 -4.29 1.81
N GLY A 21 6.19 -4.15 0.85
CA GLY A 21 5.40 -2.94 0.66
C GLY A 21 4.49 -2.60 1.83
N LEU A 22 3.96 -3.59 2.55
CA LEU A 22 3.15 -3.36 3.75
C LEU A 22 3.93 -2.59 4.84
N PHE A 23 5.22 -2.85 5.02
CA PHE A 23 6.04 -2.24 6.07
C PHE A 23 6.90 -1.06 5.60
N PHE A 24 7.36 -1.10 4.35
CA PHE A 24 8.32 -0.14 3.80
C PHE A 24 7.77 0.72 2.66
N SER A 25 6.51 0.48 2.26
CA SER A 25 5.79 1.24 1.24
C SER A 25 6.62 1.42 -0.05
N VAL A 26 6.50 2.59 -0.69
CA VAL A 26 7.15 2.94 -1.97
C VAL A 26 8.66 2.67 -1.95
N LEU A 27 9.35 2.92 -0.84
CA LEU A 27 10.80 2.73 -0.77
C LEU A 27 11.18 1.25 -0.85
N GLY A 28 10.51 0.39 -0.07
CA GLY A 28 10.79 -1.05 -0.09
C GLY A 28 10.45 -1.69 -1.43
N VAL A 29 9.28 -1.37 -1.98
CA VAL A 29 8.86 -1.93 -3.28
C VAL A 29 9.68 -1.36 -4.42
N GLY A 30 10.04 -0.07 -4.37
CA GLY A 30 10.91 0.57 -5.34
C GLY A 30 12.28 -0.12 -5.42
N LEU A 31 12.87 -0.46 -4.27
CA LEU A 31 14.10 -1.25 -4.24
C LEU A 31 13.90 -2.61 -4.88
N VAL A 32 12.82 -3.33 -4.54
CA VAL A 32 12.52 -4.63 -5.16
C VAL A 32 12.40 -4.51 -6.68
N TYR A 33 11.64 -3.53 -7.18
CA TYR A 33 11.49 -3.30 -8.62
C TYR A 33 12.83 -3.12 -9.33
N LEU A 34 13.74 -2.34 -8.73
CA LEU A 34 15.07 -2.08 -9.29
C LEU A 34 15.96 -3.32 -9.32
N VAL A 35 15.88 -4.20 -8.31
CA VAL A 35 16.72 -5.40 -8.21
C VAL A 35 16.10 -6.67 -8.80
N SER A 36 14.81 -6.64 -9.18
CA SER A 36 14.11 -7.76 -9.81
C SER A 36 14.81 -8.21 -11.09
N SER A 37 15.20 -9.49 -11.14
CA SER A 37 15.88 -10.11 -12.29
C SER A 37 14.95 -10.91 -13.20
N THR A 38 13.76 -11.29 -12.72
CA THR A 38 12.76 -12.03 -13.50
C THR A 38 11.58 -11.16 -13.89
N ASP A 39 10.92 -11.49 -14.99
CA ASP A 39 9.68 -10.81 -15.42
C ASP A 39 8.57 -10.94 -14.39
N PHE A 40 8.52 -12.05 -13.64
CA PHE A 40 7.53 -12.26 -12.60
C PHE A 40 7.76 -11.34 -11.39
N ASP A 41 9.01 -11.24 -10.91
CA ASP A 41 9.38 -10.35 -9.81
C ASP A 41 9.15 -8.88 -10.19
N ARG A 42 9.56 -8.50 -11.40
CA ARG A 42 9.43 -7.12 -11.89
C ARG A 42 7.97 -6.72 -12.07
N ARG A 43 7.10 -7.59 -12.57
CA ARG A 43 5.65 -7.33 -12.68
C ARG A 43 4.98 -7.22 -11.32
N ASN A 44 5.27 -8.11 -10.37
CA ASN A 44 4.71 -8.00 -9.02
C ASN A 44 5.17 -6.72 -8.32
N ALA A 45 6.45 -6.35 -8.47
CA ALA A 45 6.98 -5.11 -7.92
C ALA A 45 6.37 -3.86 -8.58
N LYS A 46 6.16 -3.87 -9.90
CA LYS A 46 5.43 -2.80 -10.62
C LYS A 46 4.01 -2.64 -10.08
N ASN A 47 3.27 -3.74 -9.95
CA ASN A 47 1.89 -3.72 -9.46
C ASN A 47 1.81 -3.21 -8.02
N ALA A 48 2.75 -3.64 -7.16
CA ALA A 48 2.87 -3.15 -5.81
C ALA A 48 3.25 -1.65 -5.77
N LEU A 49 4.12 -1.16 -6.67
CA LEU A 49 4.43 0.28 -6.77
C LEU A 49 3.21 1.10 -7.14
N ASN A 50 2.47 0.66 -8.16
CA ASN A 50 1.23 1.31 -8.60
C ASN A 50 0.19 1.41 -7.47
N TRP A 51 0.21 0.46 -6.52
CA TRP A 51 -0.59 0.56 -5.30
C TRP A 51 0.00 1.49 -4.24
N HIS A 52 1.27 1.31 -3.90
CA HIS A 52 1.87 1.99 -2.75
C HIS A 52 2.07 3.49 -2.98
N ILE A 53 2.22 3.96 -4.23
CA ILE A 53 2.32 5.40 -4.54
C ILE A 53 1.05 6.16 -4.14
N PRO A 54 -0.15 5.87 -4.69
CA PRO A 54 -1.37 6.57 -4.29
C PRO A 54 -1.76 6.29 -2.84
N PHE A 55 -1.54 5.06 -2.34
CA PHE A 55 -1.75 4.75 -0.93
C PHE A 55 -0.90 5.64 -0.01
N PHE A 56 0.39 5.81 -0.31
CA PHE A 56 1.30 6.64 0.48
C PHE A 56 0.84 8.09 0.52
N ILE A 57 0.37 8.62 -0.62
CA ILE A 57 -0.19 9.97 -0.70
C ILE A 57 -1.44 10.09 0.18
N ALA A 58 -2.40 9.17 0.04
CA ALA A 58 -3.65 9.19 0.80
C ALA A 58 -3.43 9.00 2.32
N TRP A 59 -2.48 8.14 2.70
CA TRP A 59 -2.09 7.90 4.08
C TRP A 59 -1.53 9.17 4.72
N ASN A 60 -0.57 9.82 4.05
CA ASN A 60 0.04 11.05 4.55
C ASN A 60 -0.96 12.23 4.54
N ALA A 61 -1.85 12.31 3.55
CA ALA A 61 -2.93 13.30 3.55
C ALA A 61 -3.84 13.12 4.79
N SER A 62 -4.21 11.88 5.13
CA SER A 62 -5.00 11.58 6.33
C SER A 62 -4.25 11.94 7.61
N ALA A 63 -2.94 11.67 7.67
CA ALA A 63 -2.09 12.08 8.79
C ALA A 63 -2.01 13.61 8.93
N VAL A 64 -1.87 14.34 7.82
CA VAL A 64 -1.90 15.82 7.81
C VAL A 64 -3.22 16.35 8.35
N VAL A 65 -4.36 15.74 7.99
CA VAL A 65 -5.68 16.10 8.55
C VAL A 65 -5.68 15.94 10.08
N VAL A 66 -5.11 14.86 10.62
CA VAL A 66 -4.95 14.70 12.08
C VAL A 66 -4.13 15.84 12.68
N PHE A 67 -2.97 16.17 12.09
CA PHE A 67 -2.11 17.25 12.60
C PHE A 67 -2.77 18.63 12.52
N ILE A 68 -3.56 18.90 11.47
CA ILE A 68 -4.38 20.12 11.39
C ILE A 68 -5.36 20.15 12.56
N GLY A 69 -6.06 19.04 12.81
CA GLY A 69 -6.97 18.92 13.94
C GLY A 69 -6.30 19.19 15.30
N VAL A 70 -5.09 18.66 15.51
CA VAL A 70 -4.30 18.92 16.72
C VAL A 70 -3.92 20.40 16.84
N GLY A 71 -3.52 21.06 15.75
CA GLY A 71 -3.20 22.48 15.75
C GLY A 71 -4.40 23.37 16.10
N LEU A 72 -5.60 23.00 15.66
CA LEU A 72 -6.84 23.74 15.91
C LEU A 72 -7.23 23.80 17.40
N GLU A 73 -6.74 22.87 18.23
CA GLU A 73 -6.98 22.88 19.69
C GLU A 73 -6.50 24.19 20.35
N SER A 74 -5.47 24.83 19.80
CA SER A 74 -4.91 26.08 20.33
C SER A 74 -5.68 27.36 19.93
N VAL A 75 -6.72 27.27 19.10
CA VAL A 75 -7.38 28.42 18.44
C VAL A 75 -8.67 28.84 19.18
N GLY A 76 -8.74 28.59 20.49
CA GLY A 76 -9.89 28.95 21.34
C GLY A 76 -11.05 27.95 21.29
N THR A 77 -12.18 28.29 21.93
CA THR A 77 -13.28 27.34 22.20
C THR A 77 -13.89 26.72 20.94
N VAL A 78 -14.08 27.49 19.87
CA VAL A 78 -14.61 26.98 18.60
C VAL A 78 -13.59 26.05 17.93
N GLY A 79 -12.30 26.43 17.95
CA GLY A 79 -11.21 25.60 17.46
C GLY A 79 -11.16 24.23 18.15
N ALA A 80 -11.32 24.21 19.48
CA ALA A 80 -11.35 22.99 20.29
C ALA A 80 -12.58 22.08 20.06
N VAL A 81 -13.67 22.60 19.50
CA VAL A 81 -14.82 21.77 19.10
C VAL A 81 -14.61 21.18 17.71
N VAL A 82 -14.13 22.00 16.76
CA VAL A 82 -13.86 21.59 15.39
C VAL A 82 -12.71 20.58 15.31
N SER A 83 -11.66 20.77 16.13
CA SER A 83 -10.49 19.90 16.21
C SER A 83 -10.87 18.43 16.36
N ARG A 84 -11.81 18.09 17.24
CA ARG A 84 -12.24 16.71 17.51
C ARG A 84 -12.79 16.04 16.26
N LEU A 85 -13.62 16.76 15.49
CA LEU A 85 -14.20 16.25 14.26
C LEU A 85 -13.12 16.04 13.19
N VAL A 86 -12.17 16.97 13.08
CA VAL A 86 -11.06 16.90 12.13
C VAL A 86 -10.12 15.74 12.47
N ILE A 87 -9.76 15.56 13.75
CA ILE A 87 -8.95 14.44 14.23
C ILE A 87 -9.66 13.11 13.92
N LEU A 88 -10.94 13.00 14.25
CA LEU A 88 -11.72 11.78 13.98
C LEU A 88 -11.78 11.47 12.49
N LEU A 89 -11.94 12.47 11.63
CA LEU A 89 -11.91 12.29 10.18
C LEU A 89 -10.57 11.75 9.70
N GLY A 90 -9.46 12.34 10.15
CA GLY A 90 -8.11 11.90 9.79
C GLY A 90 -7.80 10.49 10.29
N LEU A 91 -8.15 10.18 11.54
CA LEU A 91 -7.98 8.85 12.14
C LEU A 91 -8.83 7.79 11.44
N PHE A 92 -10.07 8.14 11.07
CA PHE A 92 -10.93 7.26 10.30
C PHE A 92 -10.33 6.96 8.92
N GLY A 93 -9.78 7.97 8.25
CA GLY A 93 -9.04 7.80 7.00
C GLY A 93 -7.85 6.84 7.15
N LEU A 94 -7.01 7.05 8.18
CA LEU A 94 -5.87 6.16 8.48
C LEU A 94 -6.32 4.72 8.75
N LEU A 95 -7.37 4.52 9.54
CA LEU A 95 -7.90 3.20 9.84
C LEU A 95 -8.40 2.47 8.58
N LEU A 96 -9.22 3.15 7.77
CA LEU A 96 -9.75 2.57 6.55
C LEU A 96 -8.66 2.24 5.54
N LEU A 97 -7.73 3.17 5.31
CA LEU A 97 -6.60 2.96 4.40
C LEU A 97 -5.69 1.84 4.91
N GLY A 98 -5.44 1.76 6.22
CA GLY A 98 -4.62 0.71 6.82
C GLY A 98 -5.23 -0.68 6.64
N ILE A 99 -6.54 -0.81 6.87
CA ILE A 99 -7.27 -2.06 6.64
C ILE A 99 -7.25 -2.42 5.15
N ALA A 100 -7.54 -1.46 4.27
CA ALA A 100 -7.51 -1.69 2.83
C ALA A 100 -6.13 -2.15 2.36
N ASN A 101 -5.06 -1.49 2.79
CA ASN A 101 -3.68 -1.87 2.46
C ASN A 101 -3.32 -3.27 2.95
N LEU A 102 -3.69 -3.60 4.19
CA LEU A 102 -3.47 -4.94 4.73
C LEU A 102 -4.19 -6.00 3.89
N VAL A 103 -5.50 -5.83 3.64
CA VAL A 103 -6.31 -6.78 2.88
C VAL A 103 -5.76 -6.98 1.48
N VAL A 104 -5.47 -5.88 0.77
CA VAL A 104 -5.05 -5.96 -0.62
C VAL A 104 -3.64 -6.55 -0.75
N CYS A 105 -2.70 -6.23 0.15
CA CYS A 105 -1.39 -6.87 0.18
C CYS A 105 -1.49 -8.38 0.47
N LEU A 106 -2.38 -8.82 1.37
CA LEU A 106 -2.59 -10.25 1.63
C LEU A 106 -3.16 -10.98 0.41
N VAL A 107 -4.12 -10.37 -0.29
CA VAL A 107 -4.67 -10.91 -1.54
C VAL A 107 -3.60 -10.99 -2.62
N ALA A 108 -2.82 -9.93 -2.82
CA ALA A 108 -1.73 -9.89 -3.79
C ALA A 108 -0.67 -10.96 -3.49
N THR A 109 -0.31 -11.14 -2.21
CA THR A 109 0.60 -12.19 -1.74
C THR A 109 0.06 -13.58 -2.09
N GLY A 110 -1.21 -13.86 -1.77
CA GLY A 110 -1.84 -15.14 -2.09
C GLY A 110 -1.86 -15.44 -3.59
N LYS A 111 -2.15 -14.43 -4.42
CA LYS A 111 -2.12 -14.56 -5.88
C LYS A 111 -0.72 -14.77 -6.42
N ALA A 112 0.28 -14.08 -5.88
CA ALA A 112 1.67 -14.29 -6.24
C ALA A 112 2.15 -15.72 -5.92
N PHE A 113 1.73 -16.31 -4.79
CA PHE A 113 2.02 -17.73 -4.50
C PHE A 113 1.39 -18.71 -5.50
N ASN A 114 0.26 -18.35 -6.10
CA ASN A 114 -0.34 -19.14 -7.18
C ASN A 114 0.38 -18.96 -8.54
N GLY A 115 1.23 -17.94 -8.65
CA GLY A 115 1.99 -17.59 -9.84
C GLY A 115 1.35 -16.51 -10.71
N GLU A 116 0.45 -15.71 -10.12
CA GLU A 116 -0.23 -14.60 -10.77
C GLU A 116 0.43 -13.27 -10.37
N SER A 117 0.80 -12.45 -11.37
CA SER A 117 1.20 -11.07 -11.15
C SER A 117 -0.04 -10.17 -11.16
N TRP A 118 -0.76 -10.15 -10.03
CA TRP A 118 -2.05 -9.47 -9.93
C TRP A 118 -1.91 -7.96 -9.88
N GLU A 119 -2.72 -7.26 -10.69
CA GLU A 119 -2.83 -5.81 -10.66
C GLU A 119 -3.80 -5.39 -9.55
N TYR A 120 -3.40 -4.39 -8.78
CA TYR A 120 -4.20 -3.87 -7.70
C TYR A 120 -5.42 -3.11 -8.26
N PRO A 121 -6.60 -3.22 -7.64
CA PRO A 121 -7.81 -2.60 -8.14
C PRO A 121 -7.77 -1.08 -7.91
N ILE A 122 -8.40 -0.32 -8.80
CA ILE A 122 -8.70 1.12 -8.61
C ILE A 122 -7.43 1.99 -8.51
N VAL A 123 -6.28 1.51 -9.01
CA VAL A 123 -5.05 2.30 -9.11
C VAL A 123 -4.63 2.49 -10.56
N PRO A 124 -4.16 3.69 -10.95
CA PRO A 124 -3.64 3.93 -12.28
C PRO A 124 -2.32 3.18 -12.50
N GLU A 125 -2.00 2.90 -13.76
CA GLU A 125 -0.66 2.45 -14.14
C GLU A 125 0.28 3.66 -14.15
N LEU A 126 1.21 3.71 -13.19
CA LEU A 126 2.13 4.85 -12.97
C LEU A 126 3.56 4.54 -13.39
N VAL A 127 3.98 3.29 -13.23
CA VAL A 127 5.33 2.76 -13.52
C VAL A 127 5.25 1.75 -14.66
#